data_AF-T1CCQ9-F1
#
_entry.id   AF-T1CCQ9-F1
#
_cell.length_a   1.000
_cell.length_b   1.000
_cell.length_c   1.000
_cell.angle_alpha   90.00
_cell.angle_beta   90.00
_cell.angle_gamma   90.00
#
_symmetry.space_group_name_H-M   'P 1'
#
loop_
_entity.id
_entity.type
_entity.pdbx_description
1 polymer ?
#
loop_
_entity_poly.entity_id
_entity_poly.type
_entity_poly.pdbx_seq_one_letter_code
_entity_poly.pdbx_strand_id
1 'polypeptide(L)'
;MKVSPGYAEASFRRERLAFLHAPLYHPATASIAGIRRALGTRTVFNLLGPLSNPAPVRIQLLGCFDQAYARTASGLLPRLAVPRSLTFTGEEGTDEFVPGGRTFGFVRQGERSARCRFG
;
A
#
# COMPACT_ATOMS: atom_id res chain seq x y z
N MET A 1 11.78 -0.26 17.44
CA MET A 1 13.05 -0.31 16.70
C MET A 1 13.07 0.85 15.70
N LYS A 2 14.00 1.81 15.80
CA LYS A 2 14.16 2.87 14.78
C LYS A 2 15.12 2.36 13.71
N VAL A 3 14.60 2.03 12.53
CA VAL A 3 15.42 1.63 11.37
C VAL A 3 15.74 2.88 10.56
N SER A 4 17.00 3.31 10.55
CA SER A 4 17.41 4.47 9.76
C SER A 4 17.37 4.17 8.26
N PRO A 5 17.25 5.20 7.40
CA PRO A 5 17.29 4.98 5.95
C PRO A 5 18.57 4.30 5.46
N GLY A 6 19.72 4.65 6.03
CA GLY A 6 21.00 4.00 5.70
C GLY A 6 21.04 2.52 6.11
N TYR A 7 20.43 2.16 7.25
CA TYR A 7 20.31 0.75 7.63
C TYR A 7 19.38 -0.02 6.70
N ALA A 8 18.23 0.57 6.33
CA ALA A 8 17.29 -0.06 5.40
C ALA A 8 17.96 -0.34 4.04
N GLU A 9 18.72 0.62 3.51
CA GLU A 9 19.47 0.44 2.27
C GLU A 9 20.54 -0.67 2.39
N ALA A 10 21.33 -0.67 3.47
CA ALA A 10 22.34 -1.70 3.71
C ALA A 10 21.72 -3.10 3.81
N SER A 11 20.59 -3.22 4.52
CA SER A 11 19.82 -4.46 4.64
C SER A 11 19.32 -4.93 3.27
N PHE A 12 18.78 -4.03 2.45
CA PHE A 12 18.33 -4.40 1.10
C PHE A 12 19.48 -4.93 0.23
N ARG A 13 20.65 -4.29 0.29
CA ARG A 13 21.82 -4.70 -0.50
C ARG A 13 22.32 -6.09 -0.10
N ARG A 14 22.25 -6.44 1.19
CA ARG A 14 22.74 -7.72 1.72
C ARG A 14 21.70 -8.84 1.64
N GLU A 15 20.49 -8.57 2.10
CA GLU A 15 19.44 -9.58 2.33
C GLU A 15 18.31 -9.56 1.30
N ARG A 16 18.30 -8.57 0.38
CA ARG A 16 17.17 -8.29 -0.51
C ARG A 16 15.86 -7.96 0.21
N LEU A 17 15.97 -7.54 1.48
CA LEU A 17 14.85 -7.15 2.34
C LEU A 17 15.17 -5.83 3.04
N ALA A 18 14.20 -4.92 3.04
CA ALA A 18 14.27 -3.68 3.79
C ALA A 18 12.91 -3.33 4.42
N PHE A 19 12.99 -2.79 5.63
CA PHE A 19 11.85 -2.21 6.32
C PHE A 19 11.97 -0.68 6.30
N LEU A 20 10.94 -0.01 5.79
CA LEU A 20 10.90 1.45 5.67
C LEU A 20 9.97 2.01 6.74
N HIS A 21 10.55 2.52 7.83
CA HIS A 21 9.76 3.05 8.96
C HIS A 21 9.10 4.38 8.59
N ALA A 22 7.77 4.36 8.36
CA ALA A 22 7.00 5.46 7.77
C ALA A 22 7.29 6.88 8.33
N PRO A 23 7.42 7.12 9.66
CA PRO A 23 7.73 8.45 10.18
C PRO A 23 9.04 9.06 9.67
N LEU A 24 10.01 8.24 9.26
CA LEU A 24 11.30 8.71 8.74
C LEU A 24 11.24 9.06 7.25
N TYR A 25 10.24 8.55 6.52
CA TYR A 25 10.11 8.74 5.07
C TYR A 25 8.97 9.69 4.69
N HIS A 26 8.05 9.96 5.62
CA HIS A 26 6.89 10.83 5.38
C HIS A 26 6.82 11.98 6.39
N PRO A 27 7.85 12.85 6.48
CA PRO A 27 7.88 13.94 7.46
C PRO A 27 6.69 14.90 7.34
N ALA A 28 6.17 15.09 6.12
CA ALA A 28 4.96 15.89 5.87
C ALA A 28 3.69 15.28 6.49
N THR A 29 3.64 13.97 6.76
CA THR A 29 2.51 13.38 7.48
C THR A 29 2.57 13.62 8.99
N ALA A 30 3.75 13.93 9.54
CA ALA A 30 3.91 14.26 10.95
C ALA A 30 3.29 15.62 11.28
N SER A 31 3.42 16.62 10.39
CA SER A 31 2.85 17.97 10.60
C SER A 31 1.33 17.96 10.70
N ILE A 32 0.65 17.05 10.00
CA ILE A 32 -0.82 16.91 10.00
C ILE A 32 -1.34 15.94 11.05
N ALA A 33 -0.47 15.27 11.83
CA ALA A 33 -0.87 14.23 12.78
C ALA A 33 -1.83 14.74 13.87
N GLY A 34 -1.63 15.98 14.35
CA GLY A 34 -2.52 16.61 15.33
C GLY A 34 -3.92 16.82 14.78
N ILE A 35 -4.04 17.36 13.57
CA ILE A 35 -5.32 17.58 12.87
C ILE A 35 -6.03 16.25 12.64
N ARG A 36 -5.32 15.22 12.17
CA ARG A 36 -5.89 13.89 11.94
C ARG A 36 -6.44 13.28 13.23
N ARG A 37 -5.73 13.46 14.36
CA ARG A 37 -6.18 12.97 15.67
C ARG A 37 -7.45 13.70 16.14
N ALA A 38 -7.51 15.01 15.95
CA ALA A 38 -8.69 15.81 16.32
C ALA A 38 -9.93 15.45 15.48
N LEU A 39 -9.76 15.15 14.19
CA LEU A 39 -10.86 14.76 13.31
C LEU A 39 -11.46 13.38 13.64
N GLY A 40 -10.65 12.44 14.15
CA GLY A 40 -11.12 11.12 14.60
C GLY A 40 -11.75 10.22 13.51
N THR A 41 -11.74 10.65 12.25
CA THR A 41 -12.39 9.97 11.12
C THR A 41 -11.40 9.60 10.01
N ARG A 42 -11.80 8.69 9.12
CA ARG A 42 -11.02 8.35 7.92
C ARG A 42 -11.01 9.53 6.96
N THR A 43 -9.83 9.84 6.43
CA THR A 43 -9.61 10.93 5.48
C THR A 43 -8.83 10.42 4.28
N VAL A 44 -8.67 11.27 3.25
CA VAL A 44 -7.81 10.96 2.10
C VAL A 44 -6.38 10.56 2.51
N PHE A 45 -5.86 11.05 3.64
CA PHE A 45 -4.53 10.68 4.14
C PHE A 45 -4.39 9.21 4.53
N ASN A 46 -5.50 8.52 4.83
CA ASN A 46 -5.49 7.07 5.06
C ASN A 46 -5.24 6.29 3.76
N LEU A 47 -5.53 6.90 2.61
CA LEU A 47 -5.35 6.30 1.29
C LEU A 47 -3.93 6.53 0.75
N LEU A 48 -3.32 7.65 1.10
CA LEU A 48 -2.02 8.05 0.54
C LEU A 48 -0.86 7.20 1.03
N GLY A 49 -0.88 6.73 2.29
CA GLY A 49 0.26 6.03 2.90
C GLY A 49 0.78 4.84 2.05
N PRO A 50 -0.09 3.89 1.68
CA PRO A 50 0.34 2.77 0.85
C PRO A 50 0.68 3.14 -0.60
N LEU A 51 0.16 4.27 -1.12
CA LEU A 51 0.43 4.75 -2.48
C LEU A 51 1.74 5.54 -2.57
N SER A 52 2.24 6.06 -1.44
CA SER A 52 3.46 6.86 -1.36
C SER A 52 4.68 6.03 -0.98
N ASN A 53 4.93 4.88 -1.63
CA ASN A 53 6.10 4.07 -1.32
C ASN A 53 7.39 4.87 -1.64
N PRO A 54 8.28 5.13 -0.67
CA PRO A 54 9.50 5.91 -0.91
C PRO A 54 10.54 5.15 -1.75
N ALA A 55 10.42 3.83 -1.86
CA ALA A 55 11.27 3.03 -2.74
C ALA A 55 10.69 2.98 -4.17
N PRO A 56 11.53 2.99 -5.22
CA PRO A 56 11.10 2.93 -6.62
C PRO A 56 10.68 1.50 -7.02
N VAL A 57 9.65 0.97 -6.37
CA VAL A 57 9.13 -0.38 -6.65
C VAL A 57 8.35 -0.38 -7.95
N ARG A 58 8.54 -1.42 -8.78
CA ARG A 58 7.76 -1.61 -10.03
C ARG A 58 6.64 -2.65 -9.89
N ILE A 59 6.54 -3.27 -8.72
CA ILE A 59 5.53 -4.26 -8.36
C ILE A 59 5.05 -3.96 -6.96
N GLN A 60 3.73 -3.92 -6.75
CA GLN A 60 3.15 -3.69 -5.43
C GLN A 60 1.95 -4.61 -5.17
N LEU A 61 1.97 -5.27 -4.01
CA LEU A 61 0.82 -5.92 -3.42
C LEU A 61 0.19 -4.95 -2.41
N LEU A 62 -1.10 -4.67 -2.54
CA LEU A 62 -1.77 -3.65 -1.74
C LEU A 62 -3.11 -4.14 -1.20
N GLY A 63 -3.14 -4.35 0.10
CA GLY A 63 -4.37 -4.54 0.87
C GLY A 63 -5.18 -3.25 0.96
N CYS A 64 -6.49 -3.37 0.87
CA CYS A 64 -7.45 -2.27 0.89
C CYS A 64 -8.60 -2.64 1.81
N PHE A 65 -9.22 -1.64 2.44
CA PHE A 65 -10.32 -1.86 3.38
C PHE A 65 -11.68 -2.12 2.69
N ASP A 66 -11.78 -1.88 1.38
CA ASP A 66 -12.96 -2.22 0.59
C ASP A 66 -12.61 -2.41 -0.90
N GLN A 67 -13.57 -2.94 -1.67
CA GLN A 67 -13.38 -3.24 -3.09
C GLN A 67 -13.32 -2.00 -3.98
N ALA A 68 -14.03 -0.92 -3.61
CA ALA A 68 -14.09 0.31 -4.40
C ALA A 68 -12.73 1.04 -4.35
N TYR A 69 -12.12 1.07 -3.17
CA TYR A 69 -10.78 1.59 -2.96
C TYR A 69 -9.74 0.70 -3.64
N ALA A 70 -9.83 -0.63 -3.52
CA ALA A 70 -8.93 -1.54 -4.24
C ALA A 70 -8.95 -1.27 -5.75
N ARG A 71 -10.14 -1.15 -6.36
CA ARG A 71 -10.29 -0.81 -7.78
C ARG A 71 -9.66 0.54 -8.12
N THR A 72 -9.91 1.56 -7.31
CA THR A 72 -9.38 2.92 -7.51
C THR A 72 -7.86 2.91 -7.43
N ALA A 73 -7.29 2.29 -6.39
CA ALA A 73 -5.84 2.18 -6.20
C ALA A 73 -5.19 1.43 -7.37
N SER A 74 -5.80 0.34 -7.87
CA SER A 74 -5.31 -0.39 -9.04
C SER A 74 -5.19 0.51 -10.28
N GLY A 75 -6.14 1.43 -10.48
CA GLY A 75 -6.10 2.39 -11.59
C GLY A 75 -5.06 3.51 -11.42
N LEU A 76 -4.70 3.87 -10.18
CA LEU A 76 -3.77 4.95 -9.88
C LEU A 76 -2.29 4.51 -9.95
N LEU A 77 -1.98 3.29 -9.51
CA LEU A 77 -0.60 2.79 -9.38
C LEU A 77 0.28 2.96 -10.66
N PRO A 78 -0.21 2.77 -11.89
CA PRO A 78 0.59 3.04 -13.09
C PRO A 78 1.04 4.50 -13.23
N ARG A 79 0.19 5.45 -12.79
CA ARG A 79 0.52 6.89 -12.80
C ARG A 79 1.58 7.23 -11.76
N LEU A 80 1.78 6.35 -10.78
CA LEU A 80 2.81 6.44 -9.75
C LEU A 80 4.04 5.57 -10.08
N ALA A 81 4.24 5.23 -11.36
CA ALA A 81 5.34 4.40 -11.86
C ALA A 81 5.38 2.95 -11.30
N VAL A 82 4.23 2.45 -10.82
CA VAL A 82 4.04 1.06 -10.40
C VAL A 82 3.16 0.33 -11.43
N PRO A 83 3.74 -0.17 -12.54
CA PRO A 83 2.97 -0.73 -13.64
C PRO A 83 2.34 -2.09 -13.31
N ARG A 84 2.85 -2.80 -12.29
CA ARG A 84 2.36 -4.13 -11.92
C ARG A 84 1.86 -4.10 -10.49
N SER A 85 0.63 -4.55 -10.27
CA SER A 85 0.09 -4.62 -8.92
C SER A 85 -0.99 -5.66 -8.76
N LEU A 86 -1.20 -6.06 -7.51
CA LEU A 86 -2.42 -6.71 -7.06
C LEU A 86 -2.96 -5.87 -5.91
N THR A 87 -4.11 -5.24 -6.11
CA THR A 87 -4.86 -4.59 -5.03
C THR A 87 -6.00 -5.49 -4.61
N PHE A 88 -6.24 -5.68 -3.32
CA PHE A 88 -7.24 -6.66 -2.86
C PHE A 88 -7.90 -6.25 -1.55
N THR A 89 -9.01 -6.90 -1.24
CA THR A 89 -9.70 -6.84 0.05
C THR A 89 -10.27 -8.23 0.36
N GLY A 90 -10.22 -8.64 1.62
CA GLY A 90 -11.00 -9.76 2.10
C GLY A 90 -12.50 -9.47 2.08
N GLU A 91 -13.31 -10.52 2.16
CA GLU A 91 -14.78 -10.40 2.11
C GLU A 91 -15.39 -9.59 3.24
N GLU A 92 -14.70 -9.46 4.37
CA GLU A 92 -15.09 -8.63 5.51
C GLU A 92 -14.42 -7.24 5.51
N GLY A 93 -13.80 -6.83 4.40
CA GLY A 93 -13.11 -5.54 4.31
C GLY A 93 -11.71 -5.53 4.93
N THR A 94 -11.10 -6.70 5.10
CA THR A 94 -9.72 -6.83 5.58
C THR A 94 -8.73 -6.46 4.48
N ASP A 95 -7.64 -5.78 4.85
CA ASP A 95 -6.52 -5.51 3.96
C ASP A 95 -5.53 -6.68 3.87
N GLU A 96 -5.94 -7.86 4.33
CA GLU A 96 -5.19 -9.12 4.29
C GLU A 96 -5.97 -10.21 3.53
N PHE A 97 -5.26 -11.22 3.02
CA PHE A 97 -5.87 -12.41 2.44
C PHE A 97 -6.55 -13.22 3.55
N VAL A 98 -7.78 -13.66 3.31
CA VAL A 98 -8.58 -14.38 4.31
C VAL A 98 -8.35 -15.89 4.18
N PRO A 99 -7.73 -16.56 5.17
CA PRO A 99 -7.61 -18.01 5.15
C PRO A 99 -8.99 -18.66 5.26
N GLY A 100 -9.34 -19.54 4.31
CA GLY A 100 -10.65 -20.21 4.27
C GLY A 100 -11.83 -19.32 3.87
N GLY A 101 -11.59 -18.04 3.58
CA GLY A 101 -12.59 -17.09 3.10
C GLY A 101 -12.30 -16.59 1.69
N ARG A 102 -13.11 -15.64 1.24
CA ARG A 102 -12.96 -15.01 -0.08
C ARG A 102 -12.11 -13.75 -0.01
N THR A 103 -11.24 -13.59 -1.00
CA THR A 103 -10.50 -12.36 -1.25
C THR A 103 -10.78 -11.88 -2.67
N PHE A 104 -11.15 -10.60 -2.80
CA PHE A 104 -11.45 -9.97 -4.09
C PHE A 104 -10.27 -9.09 -4.51
N GLY A 105 -9.78 -9.26 -5.73
CA GLY A 105 -8.60 -8.57 -6.21
C GLY A 105 -8.74 -7.92 -7.58
N PHE A 106 -7.85 -6.98 -7.86
CA PHE A 106 -7.63 -6.37 -9.16
C PHE A 106 -6.15 -6.48 -9.51
N VAL A 107 -5.84 -7.31 -10.50
CA VAL A 107 -4.49 -7.47 -11.05
C VAL A 107 -4.29 -6.45 -12.14
N ARG A 108 -3.13 -5.79 -12.13
CA ARG A 108 -2.70 -4.87 -13.18
C ARG A 108 -1.33 -5.24 -13.73
N GLN A 109 -1.20 -5.16 -15.05
CA GLN A 109 0.05 -5.32 -15.79
C GLN A 109 0.11 -4.24 -16.91
N GLY A 110 0.74 -3.12 -16.60
CA GLY A 110 0.70 -1.92 -17.43
C GLY A 110 -0.73 -1.44 -17.62
N GLU A 111 -1.15 -1.33 -18.88
CA GLU A 111 -2.51 -0.92 -19.23
C GLU A 111 -3.56 -2.02 -19.01
N ARG A 112 -3.13 -3.29 -19.00
CA ARG A 112 -4.02 -4.44 -18.82
C ARG A 112 -4.45 -4.56 -17.36
N SER A 113 -5.73 -4.83 -17.14
CA SER A 113 -6.26 -5.15 -15.81
C SER A 113 -7.31 -6.24 -15.85
N ALA A 114 -7.34 -7.05 -14.80
CA ALA A 114 -8.34 -8.08 -14.61
C ALA A 114 -8.81 -8.08 -13.15
N ARG A 115 -10.10 -8.39 -12.94
CA ARG A 115 -10.62 -8.73 -11.61
C ARG A 115 -10.32 -10.19 -11.34
N CYS A 116 -9.95 -10.51 -10.11
CA CYS A 116 -9.76 -11.88 -9.65
C CYS A 116 -10.46 -12.13 -8.32
N ARG A 117 -10.68 -13.41 -8.01
CA ARG A 117 -11.18 -13.89 -6.73
C ARG A 117 -10.30 -15.06 -6.29
N PHE A 118 -9.97 -15.08 -5.00
CA PHE A 118 -9.25 -16.16 -4.34
C PHE A 118 -10.17 -16.75 -3.27
N GLY A 119 -10.17 -18.09 -3.11
CA GLY A 119 -11.14 -18.81 -2.27
C GLY A 119 -12.41 -19.19 -3.02
#